data_AF-A0A7J6RAG6-F1
#
_entry.id   AF-A0A7J6RAG6-F1
#
_cell.length_a   1.000
_cell.length_b   1.000
_cell.length_c   1.000
_cell.angle_alpha   90.00
_cell.angle_beta   90.00
_cell.angle_gamma   90.00
#
_symmetry.space_group_name_H-M   'P 1'
#
loop_
_entity.id
_entity.type
_entity.pdbx_description
1 polymer ?
#
loop_
_entity_poly.entity_id
_entity_poly.type
_entity_poly.pdbx_seq_one_letter_code
_entity_poly.pdbx_strand_id
1 'polypeptide(L)'
;MPASRRNVSRSPPLWESIGSEAFWKTPQGQARLKGEVTQAAEEVDAVLDALKSSSVTTNQTTVRGVMICLPGKDVENRVRELRALYLSWLLAISQQPSGLRTDLLIFTDGNGVDLAKSLGCVEDPRRESSSPSRCVISPYTPIEDRSRPANQPEDPLLRYSGYINSIVSFAEYDGFDYHLVLRTDTDVFLAPGFYNWTLPENVTLLVGQGGYIVENTAAHLSYVSKTLGLRNEFNHPNVGSTWFGNLGLARAAARLSVASARWLIAEEYSEFE
;
A
#
# COMPACT_ATOMS: atom_id res chain seq x y z
N MET A 1 40.17 -44.19 5.06
CA MET A 1 40.37 -42.74 5.26
C MET A 1 39.24 -42.01 4.57
N PRO A 2 38.37 -41.26 5.27
CA PRO A 2 37.33 -40.47 4.62
C PRO A 2 37.89 -39.11 4.21
N ALA A 3 37.61 -38.72 2.97
CA ALA A 3 37.98 -37.42 2.43
C ALA A 3 37.18 -36.31 3.15
N SER A 4 37.92 -35.41 3.80
CA SER A 4 37.43 -34.15 4.34
C SER A 4 36.71 -33.35 3.26
N ARG A 5 35.39 -33.14 3.42
CA ARG A 5 34.65 -32.14 2.66
C ARG A 5 35.20 -30.77 3.07
N ARG A 6 35.88 -30.09 2.15
CA ARG A 6 36.25 -28.68 2.29
C ARG A 6 34.96 -27.87 2.42
N ASN A 7 34.73 -27.27 3.59
CA ASN A 7 33.79 -26.18 3.73
C ASN A 7 34.27 -25.05 2.82
N VAL A 8 33.56 -24.82 1.72
CA VAL A 8 33.72 -23.61 0.92
C VAL A 8 33.24 -22.47 1.81
N SER A 9 34.20 -21.72 2.36
CA SER A 9 33.97 -20.43 2.98
C SER A 9 33.25 -19.57 1.94
N ARG A 10 31.94 -19.35 2.15
CA ARG A 10 31.22 -18.33 1.40
C ARG A 10 31.78 -17.00 1.89
N SER A 11 32.32 -16.21 0.96
CA SER A 11 32.65 -14.81 1.26
C SER A 11 31.42 -14.13 1.84
N PRO A 12 31.58 -13.29 2.89
CA PRO A 12 30.47 -12.57 3.46
C PRO A 12 29.78 -11.71 2.38
N PRO A 13 28.46 -11.50 2.45
CA PRO A 13 27.75 -10.59 1.58
C PRO A 13 28.41 -9.20 1.52
N LEU A 14 28.42 -8.57 0.34
CA LEU A 14 29.11 -7.28 0.13
C LEU A 14 28.70 -6.20 1.15
N TRP A 15 27.43 -6.13 1.53
CA TRP A 15 26.94 -5.14 2.49
C TRP A 15 27.54 -5.31 3.91
N GLU A 16 28.05 -6.49 4.28
CA GLU A 16 28.73 -6.67 5.58
C GLU A 16 30.08 -5.94 5.62
N SER A 17 30.72 -5.72 4.47
CA SER A 17 32.01 -5.03 4.41
C SER A 17 31.90 -3.52 4.20
N ILE A 18 30.84 -3.06 3.53
CA ILE A 18 30.68 -1.63 3.19
C ILE A 18 29.50 -0.94 3.91
N GLY A 19 28.65 -1.70 4.61
CA GLY A 19 27.42 -1.19 5.20
C GLY A 19 26.23 -1.16 4.25
N SER A 20 25.02 -1.09 4.80
CA SER A 20 23.76 -1.13 4.03
C SER A 20 23.59 0.07 3.11
N GLU A 21 23.84 1.28 3.59
CA GLU A 21 23.69 2.52 2.82
C GLU A 21 24.62 2.54 1.60
N ALA A 22 25.90 2.23 1.79
CA ALA A 22 26.85 2.14 0.69
C ALA A 22 26.53 0.98 -0.27
N PHE A 23 25.97 -0.13 0.23
CA PHE A 23 25.56 -1.26 -0.61
C PHE A 23 24.53 -0.85 -1.66
N TRP A 24 23.54 -0.04 -1.30
CA TRP A 24 22.49 0.36 -2.23
C TRP A 24 23.03 1.17 -3.41
N LYS A 25 24.07 1.98 -3.18
CA LYS A 25 24.80 2.75 -4.21
C LYS A 25 25.69 1.90 -5.12
N THR A 26 25.87 0.60 -4.85
CA THR A 26 26.66 -0.29 -5.72
C THR A 26 25.85 -0.77 -6.92
N PRO A 27 26.50 -1.21 -8.02
CA PRO A 27 25.79 -1.84 -9.14
C PRO A 27 24.93 -3.04 -8.71
N GLN A 28 25.32 -3.78 -7.67
CA GLN A 28 24.55 -4.90 -7.13
C GLN A 28 23.28 -4.43 -6.41
N GLY A 29 23.39 -3.39 -5.57
CA GLY A 29 22.26 -2.77 -4.88
C GLY A 29 21.27 -2.16 -5.86
N GLN A 30 21.76 -1.36 -6.81
CA GLN A 30 20.96 -0.74 -7.87
C GLN A 30 20.25 -1.78 -8.74
N ALA A 31 20.92 -2.86 -9.12
CA ALA A 31 20.30 -3.94 -9.90
C ALA A 31 19.16 -4.63 -9.10
N ARG A 32 19.34 -4.82 -7.80
CA ARG A 32 18.30 -5.36 -6.93
C ARG A 32 17.09 -4.42 -6.86
N LEU A 33 17.30 -3.13 -6.58
CA LEU A 33 16.21 -2.14 -6.50
C LEU A 33 15.46 -2.02 -7.83
N LYS A 34 16.16 -1.96 -8.96
CA LYS A 34 15.54 -1.96 -10.29
C LYS A 34 14.74 -3.23 -10.54
N GLY A 35 15.27 -4.39 -10.18
CA GLY A 35 14.56 -5.66 -10.31
C GLY A 35 13.25 -5.70 -9.53
N GLU A 36 13.23 -5.18 -8.29
CA GLU A 36 12.01 -5.07 -7.48
C GLU A 36 10.97 -4.15 -8.15
N VAL A 37 11.40 -3.02 -8.72
CA VAL A 37 10.51 -2.12 -9.48
C VAL A 37 9.98 -2.78 -10.74
N THR A 38 10.83 -3.43 -11.53
CA THR A 38 10.43 -4.12 -12.76
C THR A 38 9.40 -5.21 -12.46
N GLN A 39 9.65 -6.05 -11.45
CA GLN A 39 8.71 -7.10 -11.06
C GLN A 39 7.35 -6.53 -10.63
N ALA A 40 7.35 -5.44 -9.84
CA ALA A 40 6.10 -4.80 -9.42
C ALA A 40 5.35 -4.13 -10.59
N ALA A 41 6.07 -3.57 -11.57
CA ALA A 41 5.48 -3.01 -12.77
C ALA A 41 4.84 -4.09 -13.66
N GLU A 42 5.51 -5.23 -13.83
CA GLU A 42 4.96 -6.40 -14.55
C GLU A 42 3.68 -6.92 -13.88
N GLU A 43 3.61 -6.90 -12.54
CA GLU A 43 2.39 -7.27 -11.82
C GLU A 43 1.22 -6.33 -12.14
N VAL A 44 1.46 -5.01 -12.18
CA VAL A 44 0.44 -4.02 -12.57
C VAL A 44 -0.07 -4.31 -13.98
N ASP A 45 0.83 -4.57 -14.92
CA ASP A 45 0.46 -4.86 -16.31
C ASP A 45 -0.37 -6.15 -16.42
N ALA A 46 0.05 -7.21 -15.72
CA ALA A 46 -0.68 -8.48 -15.67
C ALA A 46 -2.10 -8.31 -15.12
N VAL A 47 -2.27 -7.53 -14.04
CA VAL A 47 -3.60 -7.25 -13.47
C VAL A 47 -4.46 -6.43 -14.43
N LEU A 48 -3.90 -5.41 -15.08
CA LEU A 48 -4.63 -4.61 -16.06
C LEU A 48 -5.13 -5.45 -17.23
N ASP A 49 -4.32 -6.39 -17.73
CA ASP A 49 -4.71 -7.26 -18.83
C ASP A 49 -5.77 -8.30 -18.41
N ALA A 50 -5.70 -8.79 -17.17
CA ALA A 50 -6.75 -9.62 -16.59
C ALA A 50 -8.09 -8.85 -16.45
N LEU A 51 -8.04 -7.56 -16.07
CA LEU A 51 -9.24 -6.73 -15.96
C LEU A 51 -9.87 -6.43 -17.34
N LYS A 52 -9.06 -6.18 -18.38
CA LYS A 52 -9.56 -5.96 -19.75
C LYS A 52 -10.23 -7.19 -20.35
N SER A 53 -9.80 -8.39 -19.96
CA SER A 53 -10.33 -9.66 -20.46
C SER A 53 -11.54 -10.19 -19.67
N SER A 54 -11.85 -9.58 -18.53
CA SER A 54 -12.96 -9.98 -17.67
C SER A 54 -14.29 -9.40 -18.16
N SER A 55 -15.30 -10.26 -18.35
CA SER A 55 -16.68 -9.82 -18.64
C SER A 55 -17.44 -9.54 -17.35
N VAL A 56 -18.16 -8.41 -17.30
CA VAL A 56 -18.94 -7.99 -16.12
C VAL A 56 -20.12 -8.94 -15.93
N THR A 57 -20.14 -9.68 -14.82
CA THR A 57 -21.30 -10.50 -14.42
C THR A 57 -22.17 -9.70 -13.44
N THR A 58 -23.36 -9.29 -13.90
CA THR A 58 -24.17 -8.21 -13.29
C THR A 58 -25.08 -8.60 -12.12
N ASN A 59 -24.91 -9.78 -11.51
CA ASN A 59 -25.85 -10.31 -10.50
C ASN A 59 -25.26 -10.57 -9.11
N GLN A 60 -24.07 -10.06 -8.80
CA GLN A 60 -23.44 -10.28 -7.50
C GLN A 60 -23.48 -9.04 -6.61
N THR A 61 -23.61 -9.26 -5.30
CA THR A 61 -23.43 -8.20 -4.29
C THR A 61 -22.03 -7.63 -4.41
N THR A 62 -21.92 -6.35 -4.73
CA THR A 62 -20.65 -5.64 -4.73
C THR A 62 -20.24 -5.40 -3.28
N VAL A 63 -19.04 -5.86 -2.94
CA VAL A 63 -18.43 -5.62 -1.62
C VAL A 63 -17.23 -4.72 -1.84
N ARG A 64 -17.19 -3.60 -1.12
CA ARG A 64 -16.06 -2.68 -1.11
C ARG A 64 -15.52 -2.46 0.30
N GLY A 65 -14.23 -2.15 0.40
CA GLY A 65 -13.56 -1.83 1.66
C GLY A 65 -13.07 -0.39 1.68
N VAL A 66 -13.40 0.37 2.72
CA VAL A 66 -12.72 1.62 3.07
C VAL A 66 -11.53 1.24 3.94
N MET A 67 -10.32 1.47 3.47
CA MET A 67 -9.09 0.96 4.07
C MET A 67 -8.22 2.10 4.57
N ILE A 68 -7.92 2.11 5.86
CA ILE A 68 -7.06 3.10 6.50
C ILE A 68 -5.93 2.43 7.29
N CYS A 69 -4.82 3.14 7.44
CA CYS A 69 -3.76 2.76 8.36
C CYS A 69 -3.82 3.64 9.60
N LEU A 70 -3.90 3.01 10.78
CA LEU A 70 -3.87 3.64 12.08
C LEU A 70 -2.50 3.38 12.72
N PRO A 71 -1.54 4.32 12.60
CA PRO A 71 -0.19 4.13 13.11
C PRO A 71 -0.17 4.12 14.64
N GLY A 72 0.57 3.19 15.25
CA GLY A 72 0.58 2.98 16.70
C GLY A 72 1.15 4.14 17.51
N LYS A 73 2.19 4.80 16.98
CA LYS A 73 2.93 5.88 17.69
C LYS A 73 2.10 7.14 17.94
N ASP A 74 0.94 7.29 17.27
CA ASP A 74 0.10 8.49 17.35
C ASP A 74 -1.40 8.18 17.58
N VAL A 75 -1.75 6.96 18.00
CA VAL A 75 -3.16 6.52 18.14
C VAL A 75 -4.00 7.50 18.96
N GLU A 76 -3.46 8.03 20.06
CA GLU A 76 -4.16 8.98 20.94
C GLU A 76 -4.52 10.29 20.22
N ASN A 77 -3.64 10.77 19.34
CA ASN A 77 -3.86 11.99 18.55
C ASN A 77 -4.91 11.76 17.44
N ARG A 78 -5.08 10.51 17.00
CA ARG A 78 -5.99 10.13 15.91
C ARG A 78 -7.40 9.75 16.36
N VAL A 79 -7.69 9.76 17.67
CA VAL A 79 -9.00 9.37 18.22
C VAL A 79 -10.16 10.16 17.61
N ARG A 80 -10.02 11.48 17.49
CA ARG A 80 -11.09 12.34 16.95
C ARG A 80 -11.33 12.09 15.46
N GLU A 81 -10.24 11.97 14.71
CA GLU A 81 -10.23 11.72 13.27
C GLU A 81 -10.86 10.37 12.96
N LEU A 82 -10.42 9.30 13.63
CA LEU A 82 -10.99 7.97 13.46
C LEU A 82 -12.48 7.93 13.80
N ARG A 83 -12.90 8.61 14.87
CA ARG A 83 -14.33 8.73 15.21
C ARG A 83 -15.12 9.46 14.13
N ALA A 84 -14.58 10.54 13.57
CA ALA A 84 -15.23 11.28 12.50
C ALA A 84 -15.39 10.41 11.24
N LEU A 85 -14.33 9.70 10.84
CA LEU A 85 -14.38 8.75 9.74
C LEU A 85 -15.42 7.65 10.01
N TYR A 86 -15.38 7.03 11.20
CA TYR A 86 -16.31 5.98 11.60
C TYR A 86 -17.77 6.43 11.54
N LEU A 87 -18.08 7.62 12.06
CA LEU A 87 -19.43 8.20 12.00
C LEU A 87 -19.88 8.47 10.56
N SER A 88 -18.99 8.99 9.71
CA SER A 88 -19.30 9.20 8.29
C SER A 88 -19.52 7.87 7.53
N TRP A 89 -18.80 6.82 7.92
CA TRP A 89 -19.01 5.46 7.42
C TRP A 89 -20.35 4.89 7.87
N LEU A 90 -20.72 5.04 9.14
CA LEU A 90 -22.05 4.65 9.64
C LEU A 90 -23.18 5.33 8.85
N LEU A 91 -23.01 6.62 8.53
CA LEU A 91 -23.97 7.36 7.72
C LEU A 91 -24.03 6.84 6.27
N ALA A 92 -22.90 6.47 5.69
CA ALA A 92 -22.86 5.90 4.34
C ALA A 92 -23.54 4.51 4.30
N ILE A 93 -23.29 3.64 5.29
CA ILE A 93 -23.90 2.30 5.30
C ILE A 93 -25.38 2.31 5.65
N SER A 94 -25.89 3.34 6.34
CA SER A 94 -27.33 3.45 6.64
C SER A 94 -28.18 3.77 5.40
N GLN A 95 -27.55 4.30 4.34
CA GLN A 95 -28.19 4.67 3.08
C GLN A 95 -27.77 3.77 1.91
N GLN A 96 -26.85 2.83 2.12
CA GLN A 96 -26.34 1.99 1.03
C GLN A 96 -27.46 1.07 0.47
N PRO A 97 -27.50 0.82 -0.85
CA PRO A 97 -28.45 -0.11 -1.45
C PRO A 97 -28.18 -1.56 -1.02
N SER A 98 -29.19 -2.43 -1.11
CA SER A 98 -29.09 -3.83 -0.65
C SER A 98 -28.02 -4.65 -1.38
N GLY A 99 -27.73 -4.32 -2.64
CA GLY A 99 -26.70 -4.97 -3.46
C GLY A 99 -25.28 -4.47 -3.21
N LEU A 100 -25.07 -3.53 -2.29
CA LEU A 100 -23.76 -2.97 -1.96
C LEU A 100 -23.43 -3.21 -0.48
N ARG A 101 -22.21 -3.63 -0.21
CA ARG A 101 -21.62 -3.74 1.14
C ARG A 101 -20.36 -2.89 1.21
N THR A 102 -20.21 -2.13 2.29
CA THR A 102 -19.08 -1.21 2.51
C THR A 102 -18.49 -1.50 3.87
N ASP A 103 -17.41 -2.26 3.92
CA ASP A 103 -16.67 -2.49 5.16
C ASP A 103 -15.72 -1.32 5.44
N LEU A 104 -15.38 -1.13 6.71
CA LEU A 104 -14.27 -0.26 7.14
C LEU A 104 -13.16 -1.16 7.66
N LEU A 105 -11.96 -1.09 7.09
CA LEU A 105 -10.79 -1.85 7.47
C LEU A 105 -9.75 -0.93 8.08
N ILE A 106 -9.30 -1.30 9.27
CA ILE A 106 -8.30 -0.55 10.03
C ILE A 106 -7.06 -1.41 10.14
N PHE A 107 -6.01 -1.05 9.38
CA PHE A 107 -4.68 -1.62 9.58
C PHE A 107 -4.06 -1.05 10.84
N THR A 108 -3.57 -1.90 11.74
CA THR A 108 -2.91 -1.46 12.98
C THR A 108 -1.84 -2.44 13.44
N ASP A 109 -0.84 -1.92 14.12
CA ASP A 109 0.31 -2.63 14.69
C ASP A 109 0.03 -3.26 16.07
N GLY A 110 -1.23 -3.25 16.51
CA GLY A 110 -1.65 -3.71 17.83
C GLY A 110 -2.00 -2.56 18.76
N ASN A 111 -1.31 -1.41 18.66
CA ASN A 111 -1.54 -0.27 19.55
C ASN A 111 -2.89 0.42 19.29
N GLY A 112 -3.43 0.30 18.08
CA GLY A 112 -4.73 0.84 17.70
C GLY A 112 -5.92 -0.11 17.93
N VAL A 113 -5.67 -1.35 18.39
CA VAL A 113 -6.72 -2.38 18.53
C VAL A 113 -7.79 -1.98 19.53
N ASP A 114 -7.41 -1.49 20.71
CA ASP A 114 -8.36 -1.11 21.75
C ASP A 114 -9.23 0.07 21.33
N LEU A 115 -8.63 1.04 20.62
CA LEU A 115 -9.37 2.16 20.04
C LEU A 115 -10.39 1.66 19.00
N ALA A 116 -9.97 0.81 18.07
CA ALA A 116 -10.87 0.24 17.06
C ALA A 116 -11.99 -0.60 17.69
N LYS A 117 -11.68 -1.45 18.68
CA LYS A 117 -12.68 -2.23 19.44
C LYS A 117 -13.68 -1.35 20.17
N SER A 118 -13.24 -0.20 20.71
CA SER A 118 -14.14 0.77 21.36
C SER A 118 -15.18 1.36 20.40
N LEU A 119 -14.94 1.32 19.09
CA LEU A 119 -15.89 1.72 18.04
C LEU A 119 -16.80 0.57 17.59
N GLY A 120 -16.53 -0.67 18.02
CA GLY A 120 -17.25 -1.87 17.61
C GLY A 120 -16.61 -2.63 16.44
N CYS A 121 -15.35 -2.33 16.10
CA CYS A 121 -14.60 -3.09 15.10
C CYS A 121 -14.20 -4.47 15.62
N VAL A 122 -14.15 -5.46 14.72
CA VAL A 122 -13.87 -6.87 15.06
C VAL A 122 -12.62 -7.37 14.35
N GLU A 123 -11.91 -8.34 14.94
CA GLU A 123 -10.75 -8.99 14.31
C GLU A 123 -11.15 -10.10 13.33
N ASP A 124 -12.41 -10.56 13.34
CA ASP A 124 -12.88 -11.59 12.40
C ASP A 124 -13.01 -11.01 10.98
N PRO A 125 -12.19 -11.46 10.02
CA PRO A 125 -12.27 -10.98 8.65
C PRO A 125 -13.59 -11.40 8.01
N ARG A 126 -14.05 -10.62 7.03
CA ARG A 126 -15.19 -11.01 6.20
C ARG A 126 -14.86 -12.34 5.48
N ARG A 127 -15.83 -13.25 5.46
CA ARG A 127 -15.74 -14.54 4.74
C ARG A 127 -16.71 -14.65 3.56
N GLU A 128 -17.84 -13.94 3.65
CA GLU A 128 -18.93 -14.04 2.69
C GLU A 128 -19.35 -12.66 2.20
N SER A 129 -19.70 -12.53 0.92
CA SER A 129 -20.14 -11.27 0.33
C SER A 129 -21.54 -10.83 0.80
N SER A 130 -22.39 -11.76 1.20
CA SER A 130 -23.75 -11.54 1.70
C SER A 130 -23.78 -10.85 3.08
N SER A 131 -22.72 -11.03 3.87
CA SER A 131 -22.65 -10.52 5.24
C SER A 131 -22.85 -9.00 5.31
N PRO A 132 -23.50 -8.48 6.37
CA PRO A 132 -23.63 -7.04 6.59
C PRO A 132 -22.28 -6.31 6.58
N SER A 133 -22.30 -5.03 6.22
CA SER A 133 -21.15 -4.14 6.33
C SER A 133 -20.62 -4.16 7.77
N ARG A 134 -19.30 -4.27 7.94
CA ARG A 134 -18.67 -4.36 9.26
C ARG A 134 -17.38 -3.54 9.33
N CYS A 135 -17.00 -3.14 10.54
CA CYS A 135 -15.66 -2.61 10.79
C CYS A 135 -14.73 -3.76 11.18
N VAL A 136 -13.60 -3.91 10.48
CA VAL A 136 -12.65 -5.01 10.64
C VAL A 136 -11.28 -4.45 11.01
N ILE A 137 -10.63 -5.08 11.98
CA ILE A 137 -9.25 -4.83 12.38
C ILE A 137 -8.37 -5.78 11.57
N SER A 138 -7.43 -5.22 10.82
CA SER A 138 -6.43 -5.99 10.07
C SER A 138 -5.08 -5.81 10.76
N PRO A 139 -4.48 -6.85 11.33
CA PRO A 139 -3.15 -6.74 11.92
C PRO A 139 -2.12 -6.40 10.82
N TYR A 140 -1.13 -5.60 11.19
CA TYR A 140 -0.04 -5.18 10.32
C TYR A 140 1.25 -5.13 11.13
N THR A 141 2.39 -5.46 10.52
CA THR A 141 3.70 -5.29 11.16
C THR A 141 4.44 -4.12 10.51
N PRO A 142 4.64 -3.00 11.25
CA PRO A 142 5.42 -1.85 10.80
C PRO A 142 6.81 -2.25 10.31
N ILE A 143 7.33 -1.59 9.28
CA ILE A 143 8.63 -1.95 8.69
C ILE A 143 9.75 -1.88 9.75
N GLU A 144 9.68 -0.90 10.65
CA GLU A 144 10.64 -0.72 11.75
C GLU A 144 10.64 -1.86 12.77
N ASP A 145 9.54 -2.59 12.90
CA ASP A 145 9.38 -3.68 13.87
C ASP A 145 9.69 -5.06 13.25
N ARG A 146 9.97 -5.11 11.94
CA ARG A 146 10.27 -6.35 11.24
C ARG A 146 11.65 -6.87 11.58
N SER A 147 11.74 -8.19 11.77
CA SER A 147 13.03 -8.86 11.91
C SER A 147 13.83 -8.77 10.62
N ARG A 148 14.98 -8.09 10.66
CA ARG A 148 15.91 -8.03 9.54
C ARG A 148 16.57 -9.40 9.31
N PRO A 149 16.44 -10.01 8.13
CA PRO A 149 17.18 -11.23 7.81
C PRO A 149 18.68 -10.96 7.86
N ALA A 150 19.45 -11.81 8.54
CA ALA A 150 20.89 -11.64 8.73
C ALA A 150 21.68 -11.64 7.41
N ASN A 151 21.09 -12.07 6.30
CA ASN A 151 21.69 -12.13 4.98
C ASN A 151 21.29 -10.95 4.07
N GLN A 152 20.66 -9.90 4.61
CA GLN A 152 20.18 -8.76 3.83
C GLN A 152 20.67 -7.41 4.38
N PRO A 153 20.98 -6.46 3.48
CA PRO A 153 21.17 -5.07 3.88
C PRO A 153 19.88 -4.54 4.54
N GLU A 154 20.04 -3.49 5.33
CA GLU A 154 18.92 -2.74 5.89
C GLU A 154 18.03 -2.16 4.77
N ASP A 155 16.70 -2.26 4.95
CA ASP A 155 15.72 -1.75 3.98
C ASP A 155 15.77 -0.22 3.95
N PRO A 156 15.98 0.43 2.78
CA PRO A 156 15.97 1.89 2.66
C PRO A 156 14.70 2.54 3.24
N LEU A 157 13.56 1.84 3.23
CA LEU A 157 12.30 2.37 3.75
C LEU A 157 12.32 2.66 5.25
N LEU A 158 13.24 2.11 6.03
CA LEU A 158 13.32 2.39 7.47
C LEU A 158 13.46 3.89 7.76
N ARG A 159 14.17 4.63 6.91
CA ARG A 159 14.32 6.10 7.00
C ARG A 159 13.01 6.87 6.79
N TYR A 160 11.99 6.21 6.23
CA TYR A 160 10.69 6.81 5.87
C TYR A 160 9.50 6.02 6.44
N SER A 161 9.77 5.15 7.43
CA SER A 161 8.81 4.22 8.04
C SER A 161 7.54 4.91 8.57
N GLY A 162 7.68 6.09 9.17
CA GLY A 162 6.56 6.88 9.70
C GLY A 162 5.46 7.23 8.69
N TYR A 163 5.77 7.23 7.38
CA TYR A 163 4.81 7.55 6.32
C TYR A 163 4.46 6.33 5.45
N ILE A 164 5.47 5.54 5.07
CA ILE A 164 5.31 4.48 4.06
C ILE A 164 4.50 3.29 4.57
N ASN A 165 4.44 3.07 5.88
CA ASN A 165 3.68 1.97 6.50
C ASN A 165 2.21 1.95 6.06
N SER A 166 1.63 3.12 5.78
CA SER A 166 0.25 3.25 5.30
C SER A 166 0.01 2.70 3.88
N ILE A 167 1.05 2.68 3.04
CA ILE A 167 1.03 2.07 1.71
C ILE A 167 1.45 0.61 1.81
N VAL A 168 2.44 0.28 2.65
CA VAL A 168 2.90 -1.11 2.85
C VAL A 168 1.79 -1.99 3.40
N SER A 169 1.04 -1.53 4.41
CA SER A 169 -0.08 -2.29 4.97
C SER A 169 -1.13 -2.64 3.92
N PHE A 170 -1.38 -1.72 2.99
CA PHE A 170 -2.31 -1.92 1.89
C PHE A 170 -1.73 -2.82 0.79
N ALA A 171 -0.46 -2.65 0.42
CA ALA A 171 0.24 -3.49 -0.56
C ALA A 171 0.27 -4.98 -0.14
N GLU A 172 0.45 -5.21 1.16
CA GLU A 172 0.57 -6.56 1.75
C GLU A 172 -0.77 -7.19 2.11
N TYR A 173 -1.88 -6.45 2.10
CA TYR A 173 -3.21 -6.93 2.49
C TYR A 173 -3.62 -8.23 1.79
N ASP A 174 -3.77 -9.33 2.51
CA ASP A 174 -4.10 -10.66 1.96
C ASP A 174 -5.44 -11.21 2.48
N GLY A 175 -6.29 -10.34 3.02
CA GLY A 175 -7.60 -10.71 3.57
C GLY A 175 -8.69 -10.96 2.51
N PHE A 176 -9.93 -10.62 2.86
CA PHE A 176 -11.08 -10.74 1.97
C PHE A 176 -10.88 -10.06 0.60
N ASP A 177 -11.32 -10.73 -0.46
CA ASP A 177 -11.25 -10.24 -1.84
C ASP A 177 -12.38 -9.24 -2.14
N TYR A 178 -12.13 -7.97 -1.81
CA TYR A 178 -13.05 -6.88 -2.12
C TYR A 178 -13.07 -6.59 -3.62
N HIS A 179 -14.26 -6.32 -4.16
CA HIS A 179 -14.39 -5.91 -5.56
C HIS A 179 -13.78 -4.53 -5.79
N LEU A 180 -14.00 -3.62 -4.84
CA LEU A 180 -13.50 -2.25 -4.86
C LEU A 180 -12.90 -1.88 -3.50
N VAL A 181 -11.91 -1.01 -3.50
CA VAL A 181 -11.31 -0.48 -2.28
C VAL A 181 -11.12 1.01 -2.37
N LEU A 182 -11.41 1.70 -1.27
CA LEU A 182 -11.03 3.08 -1.03
C LEU A 182 -9.88 3.07 -0.03
N ARG A 183 -8.63 3.14 -0.51
CA ARG A 183 -7.48 3.41 0.37
C ARG A 183 -7.48 4.90 0.67
N THR A 184 -7.47 5.27 1.93
CA THR A 184 -7.45 6.69 2.34
C THR A 184 -6.77 6.83 3.70
N ASP A 185 -6.70 8.06 4.22
CA ASP A 185 -6.05 8.38 5.49
C ASP A 185 -7.09 8.40 6.64
N THR A 186 -6.63 8.45 7.89
CA THR A 186 -7.53 8.40 9.06
C THR A 186 -8.26 9.72 9.30
N ASP A 187 -7.70 10.83 8.82
CA ASP A 187 -8.14 12.22 9.00
C ASP A 187 -9.12 12.69 7.92
N VAL A 188 -9.90 11.76 7.36
CA VAL A 188 -10.91 12.04 6.33
C VAL A 188 -12.32 11.70 6.79
N PHE A 189 -13.32 12.11 6.02
CA PHE A 189 -14.70 11.67 6.17
C PHE A 189 -15.26 11.23 4.83
N LEU A 190 -16.15 10.24 4.84
CA LEU A 190 -16.90 9.84 3.66
C LEU A 190 -18.02 10.85 3.41
N ALA A 191 -18.04 11.44 2.23
CA ALA A 191 -19.15 12.30 1.82
C ALA A 191 -20.46 11.48 1.76
N PRO A 192 -21.63 12.06 2.06
CA PRO A 192 -22.90 11.33 2.02
C PRO A 192 -23.13 10.61 0.69
N GLY A 193 -22.81 11.23 -0.45
CA GLY A 193 -22.97 10.62 -1.77
C GLY A 193 -22.18 9.34 -2.02
N PHE A 194 -21.23 8.99 -1.14
CA PHE A 194 -20.49 7.74 -1.28
C PHE A 194 -21.38 6.50 -1.08
N TYR A 195 -22.56 6.60 -0.44
CA TYR A 195 -23.39 5.43 -0.08
C TYR A 195 -23.78 4.53 -1.26
N ASN A 196 -23.94 5.07 -2.47
CA ASN A 196 -24.25 4.31 -3.70
C ASN A 196 -23.26 4.56 -4.84
N TRP A 197 -22.25 5.39 -4.62
CA TRP A 197 -21.31 5.75 -5.67
C TRP A 197 -20.33 4.60 -5.95
N THR A 198 -20.10 4.35 -7.23
CA THR A 198 -19.16 3.34 -7.75
C THR A 198 -18.33 3.94 -8.87
N LEU A 199 -17.31 3.20 -9.32
CA LEU A 199 -16.49 3.61 -10.46
C LEU A 199 -17.33 3.74 -11.74
N PRO A 200 -17.05 4.75 -12.58
CA PRO A 200 -17.53 4.77 -13.96
C PRO A 200 -17.07 3.53 -14.74
N GLU A 201 -17.84 3.09 -15.73
CA GLU A 201 -17.64 1.80 -16.45
C GLU A 201 -16.24 1.61 -17.06
N ASN A 202 -15.57 2.71 -17.44
CA ASN A 202 -14.24 2.67 -18.09
C ASN A 202 -13.09 3.05 -17.15
N VAL A 203 -13.34 3.04 -15.84
CA VAL A 203 -12.35 3.44 -14.83
C VAL A 203 -12.09 2.28 -13.89
N THR A 204 -10.83 1.84 -13.83
CA THR A 204 -10.39 0.73 -12.98
C THR A 204 -9.77 1.20 -11.67
N LEU A 205 -9.16 2.39 -11.68
CA LEU A 205 -8.55 3.04 -10.52
C LEU A 205 -8.68 4.55 -10.66
N LEU A 206 -9.26 5.19 -9.65
CA LEU A 206 -9.23 6.63 -9.44
C LEU A 206 -8.21 6.94 -8.35
N VAL A 207 -7.43 7.98 -8.56
CA VAL A 207 -6.51 8.51 -7.56
C VAL A 207 -6.84 9.98 -7.35
N GLY A 208 -6.82 10.42 -6.09
CA GLY A 208 -6.91 11.83 -5.76
C GLY A 208 -5.71 12.58 -6.34
N GLN A 209 -5.90 13.85 -6.65
CA GLN A 209 -4.79 14.75 -6.96
C GLN A 209 -4.08 15.11 -5.65
N GLY A 210 -2.74 15.00 -5.61
CA GLY A 210 -1.98 15.47 -4.47
C GLY A 210 -1.74 16.99 -4.50
N GLY A 211 -0.89 17.49 -3.60
CA GLY A 211 -0.51 18.92 -3.55
C GLY A 211 0.99 19.19 -3.47
N TYR A 212 1.83 18.15 -3.48
CA TYR A 212 3.22 18.23 -3.03
C TYR A 212 4.23 18.29 -4.18
N ILE A 213 3.89 18.96 -5.28
CA ILE A 213 4.75 19.04 -6.45
C ILE A 213 5.15 20.46 -6.82
N VAL A 214 6.44 20.64 -7.07
CA VAL A 214 7.04 21.83 -7.69
C VAL A 214 7.79 21.45 -8.97
N GLU A 215 8.13 22.44 -9.81
CA GLU A 215 8.75 22.22 -11.12
C GLU A 215 9.95 21.28 -11.09
N ASN A 216 10.88 21.49 -10.14
CA ASN A 216 12.07 20.65 -9.99
C ASN A 216 11.73 19.19 -9.66
N THR A 217 10.80 18.96 -8.73
CA THR A 217 10.36 17.60 -8.37
C THR A 217 9.66 16.91 -9.53
N ALA A 218 8.88 17.63 -10.35
CA ALA A 218 8.21 17.08 -11.51
C ALA A 218 9.22 16.61 -12.58
N ALA A 219 10.22 17.45 -12.88
CA ALA A 219 11.27 17.11 -13.82
C ALA A 219 12.08 15.90 -13.34
N HIS A 220 12.39 15.87 -12.04
CA HIS A 220 13.15 14.78 -11.44
C HIS A 220 12.35 13.46 -11.42
N LEU A 221 11.06 13.46 -11.08
CA LEU A 221 10.21 12.28 -11.17
C LEU A 221 10.08 11.74 -12.60
N SER A 222 10.09 12.62 -13.62
CA SER A 222 10.13 12.21 -15.02
C SER A 222 11.45 11.53 -15.39
N TYR A 223 12.57 12.01 -14.86
CA TYR A 223 13.88 11.35 -14.98
C TYR A 223 13.86 9.97 -14.32
N VAL A 224 13.43 9.87 -13.05
CA VAL A 224 13.37 8.61 -12.30
C VAL A 224 12.48 7.59 -13.02
N SER A 225 11.30 8.01 -13.50
CA SER A 225 10.40 7.14 -14.25
C SER A 225 11.08 6.54 -15.48
N LYS A 226 11.88 7.33 -16.22
CA LYS A 226 12.67 6.83 -17.35
C LYS A 226 13.79 5.90 -16.91
N THR A 227 14.51 6.24 -15.84
CA THR A 227 15.59 5.43 -15.27
C THR A 227 15.11 4.04 -14.83
N LEU A 228 13.87 3.96 -14.35
CA LEU A 228 13.21 2.74 -13.91
C LEU A 228 12.42 2.04 -15.02
N GLY A 229 12.31 2.62 -16.22
CA GLY A 229 11.54 2.05 -17.33
C GLY A 229 10.03 2.03 -17.11
N LEU A 230 9.50 2.92 -16.27
CA LEU A 230 8.08 3.00 -15.94
C LEU A 230 7.27 3.71 -17.03
N ARG A 231 6.03 3.26 -17.23
CA ARG A 231 5.06 3.94 -18.10
C ARG A 231 4.72 5.32 -17.51
N ASN A 232 4.87 6.37 -18.31
CA ASN A 232 4.53 7.75 -17.93
C ASN A 232 3.77 8.47 -19.06
N GLU A 233 2.83 7.77 -19.70
CA GLU A 233 2.11 8.23 -20.88
C GLU A 233 1.23 9.47 -20.61
N PHE A 234 0.78 9.61 -19.37
CA PHE A 234 -0.13 10.70 -18.96
C PHE A 234 0.59 11.86 -18.25
N ASN A 235 1.90 11.73 -18.02
CA ASN A 235 2.72 12.71 -17.28
C ASN A 235 2.03 13.23 -16.01
N HIS A 236 1.34 12.35 -15.28
CA HIS A 236 0.60 12.70 -14.06
C HIS A 236 1.60 12.89 -12.93
N PRO A 237 1.89 14.13 -12.52
CA PRO A 237 3.06 14.34 -11.71
C PRO A 237 2.68 14.35 -10.22
N ASN A 238 1.38 14.29 -9.91
CA ASN A 238 0.84 14.60 -8.59
C ASN A 238 -0.30 13.65 -8.20
N VAL A 239 0.07 12.43 -7.79
CA VAL A 239 -0.84 11.41 -7.27
C VAL A 239 -0.95 11.56 -5.76
N GLY A 240 -2.17 11.68 -5.25
CA GLY A 240 -2.46 11.82 -3.83
C GLY A 240 -2.57 10.48 -3.09
N SER A 241 -2.84 10.55 -1.79
CA SER A 241 -2.94 9.40 -0.89
C SER A 241 -4.23 8.59 -1.07
N THR A 242 -5.33 9.23 -1.50
CA THR A 242 -6.64 8.58 -1.58
C THR A 242 -6.88 7.90 -2.92
N TRP A 243 -7.07 6.59 -2.93
CA TRP A 243 -7.25 5.77 -4.14
C TRP A 243 -8.56 4.99 -4.05
N PHE A 244 -9.35 4.99 -5.13
CA PHE A 244 -10.58 4.20 -5.22
C PHE A 244 -10.56 3.34 -6.47
N GLY A 245 -10.58 2.02 -6.34
CA GLY A 245 -10.31 1.15 -7.47
C GLY A 245 -10.59 -0.32 -7.22
N ASN A 246 -10.37 -1.15 -8.24
CA ASN A 246 -10.27 -2.60 -8.08
C ASN A 246 -9.16 -2.95 -7.07
N LEU A 247 -9.42 -3.91 -6.16
CA LEU A 247 -8.47 -4.31 -5.12
C LEU A 247 -7.13 -4.78 -5.70
N GLY A 248 -7.17 -5.70 -6.68
CA GLY A 248 -5.97 -6.26 -7.28
C GLY A 248 -5.09 -5.18 -7.91
N LEU A 249 -5.71 -4.28 -8.68
CA LEU A 249 -4.98 -3.19 -9.33
C LEU A 249 -4.43 -2.18 -8.32
N ALA A 250 -5.23 -1.78 -7.33
CA ALA A 250 -4.80 -0.84 -6.30
C ALA A 250 -3.65 -1.41 -5.45
N ARG A 251 -3.66 -2.72 -5.15
CA ARG A 251 -2.57 -3.40 -4.45
C ARG A 251 -1.30 -3.52 -5.29
N ALA A 252 -1.42 -3.89 -6.56
CA ALA A 252 -0.28 -3.94 -7.48
C ALA A 252 0.37 -2.55 -7.62
N ALA A 253 -0.46 -1.50 -7.76
CA ALA A 253 0.01 -0.11 -7.75
C ALA A 253 0.71 0.25 -6.43
N ALA A 254 0.18 -0.17 -5.28
CA ALA A 254 0.80 0.08 -3.99
C ALA A 254 2.16 -0.63 -3.85
N ARG A 255 2.30 -1.87 -4.32
CA ARG A 255 3.60 -2.58 -4.36
C ARG A 255 4.60 -1.86 -5.25
N LEU A 256 4.17 -1.39 -6.42
CA LEU A 256 5.01 -0.58 -7.29
C LEU A 256 5.43 0.73 -6.62
N SER A 257 4.53 1.40 -5.89
CA SER A 257 4.87 2.58 -5.10
C SER A 257 5.90 2.28 -4.02
N VAL A 258 5.77 1.16 -3.30
CA VAL A 258 6.72 0.73 -2.25
C VAL A 258 8.10 0.42 -2.85
N ALA A 259 8.15 -0.31 -3.97
CA ALA A 259 9.41 -0.61 -4.67
C ALA A 259 10.07 0.66 -5.22
N SER A 260 9.28 1.58 -5.78
CA SER A 260 9.78 2.86 -6.29
C SER A 260 10.26 3.77 -5.16
N ALA A 261 9.58 3.76 -4.01
CA ALA A 261 10.01 4.51 -2.82
C ALA A 261 11.36 4.02 -2.29
N ARG A 262 11.63 2.70 -2.33
CA ARG A 262 12.98 2.18 -2.01
C ARG A 262 14.05 2.76 -2.92
N TRP A 263 13.80 2.81 -4.23
CA TRP A 263 14.72 3.43 -5.19
C TRP A 263 14.93 4.92 -4.87
N LEU A 264 13.84 5.68 -4.71
CA LEU A 264 13.91 7.12 -4.42
C LEU A 264 14.75 7.42 -3.17
N ILE A 265 14.48 6.71 -2.08
CA ILE A 265 15.18 6.91 -0.80
C ILE A 265 16.65 6.47 -0.90
N ALA A 266 16.91 5.35 -1.59
CA ALA A 266 18.25 4.82 -1.70
C ALA A 266 19.13 5.61 -2.67
N GLU A 267 18.60 6.08 -3.80
CA GLU A 267 19.38 6.57 -4.94
C GLU A 267 19.22 8.07 -5.21
N GLU A 268 18.02 8.62 -5.03
CA GLU A 268 17.66 9.93 -5.57
C GLU A 268 17.71 11.05 -4.52
N TYR A 269 17.41 10.75 -3.26
CA TYR A 269 17.59 11.73 -2.18
C TYR A 269 19.06 11.83 -1.79
N SER A 270 19.57 13.07 -1.75
CA SER A 270 20.93 13.32 -1.28
C SER A 270 20.97 13.28 0.25
N GLU A 271 22.09 12.83 0.83
CA GLU A 271 22.34 12.93 2.28
C GLU A 271 22.44 14.39 2.78
N PHE A 272 22.34 15.38 1.89
CA PHE A 272 22.57 16.80 2.14
C PHE A 272 21.32 17.70 1.98
N GLU A 273 20.12 17.13 2.00
CA GLU A 273 18.89 17.90 2.25
C GLU A 273 18.66 18.13 3.76
#